data_AF-A0A8S3IBS4-F1
#
_entry.id   AF-A0A8S3IBS4-F1
#
_cell.length_a   1.000
_cell.length_b   1.000
_cell.length_c   1.000
_cell.angle_alpha   90.00
_cell.angle_beta   90.00
_cell.angle_gamma   90.00
#
_symmetry.space_group_name_H-M   'P 1'
#
loop_
_entity.id
_entity.type
_entity.pdbx_description
1 polymer ?
#
loop_
_entity_poly.entity_id
_entity_poly.type
_entity_poly.pdbx_seq_one_letter_code
_entity_poly.pdbx_strand_id
1 'polypeptide(L)'
;LRDDTLSLNDLVRYAQASLNLNISRQTVSRILREFDLVSYVAPRKPQITHEQRRCRIFWCYTHLSWTETDWSNVIFSDEANFEIRHERFQPRVHRGGGLGIWSYITYNDLGPISNMAQLEEALKTVWAEISKDVTRKLFQSMPTRLRQVINNKGYACCY
;
A
#
# COMPACT_ATOMS: atom_id res chain seq x y z
N LEU A 1 11.03 -8.96 15.41
CA LEU A 1 10.92 -8.12 14.20
C LEU A 1 12.29 -7.50 14.00
N ARG A 2 12.99 -7.77 12.89
CA ARG A 2 14.15 -6.93 12.57
C ARG A 2 13.60 -5.61 12.03
N ASP A 3 14.08 -4.50 12.58
CA ASP A 3 13.80 -3.18 12.03
C ASP A 3 14.81 -2.95 10.90
N ASP A 4 14.51 -3.49 9.72
CA ASP A 4 15.37 -3.38 8.54
C ASP A 4 15.24 -1.97 7.89
N THR A 5 14.91 -0.93 8.67
CA THR A 5 14.79 0.46 8.20
C THR A 5 15.99 1.30 8.65
N LEU A 6 16.84 1.67 7.68
CA LEU A 6 17.94 2.60 7.90
C LEU A 6 17.44 4.04 7.69
N SER A 7 17.56 4.89 8.69
CA SER A 7 17.30 6.32 8.50
C SER A 7 18.43 6.96 7.68
N LEU A 8 18.17 8.15 7.13
CA LEU A 8 19.20 8.88 6.38
C LEU A 8 20.39 9.30 7.27
N ASN A 9 20.21 9.35 8.59
CA ASN A 9 21.31 9.56 9.54
C ASN A 9 22.12 8.27 9.79
N ASP A 10 21.48 7.10 9.75
CA ASP A 10 22.17 5.81 9.88
C ASP A 10 23.01 5.50 8.64
N LEU A 11 22.54 5.90 7.46
CA LEU A 11 23.34 5.87 6.22
C LEU A 11 24.55 6.82 6.28
N VAL A 12 24.40 8.02 6.85
CA VAL A 12 25.54 8.94 7.10
C VAL A 12 26.54 8.30 8.06
N ARG A 13 26.07 7.76 9.20
CA ARG A 13 26.92 7.06 10.19
C ARG A 13 27.63 5.86 9.58
N TYR A 14 26.94 5.06 8.78
CA TYR A 14 27.50 3.90 8.09
C TYR A 14 28.61 4.31 7.11
N ALA A 15 28.39 5.36 6.29
CA ALA A 15 29.40 5.85 5.35
C ALA A 15 30.61 6.47 6.06
N GLN A 16 30.39 7.21 7.15
CA GLN A 16 31.47 7.76 7.99
C GLN A 16 32.28 6.66 8.67
N ALA A 17 31.64 5.63 9.25
CA ALA A 17 32.33 4.59 10.01
C ALA A 17 32.94 3.48 9.14
N SER A 18 32.27 3.09 8.05
CA SER A 18 32.63 1.88 7.26
C SER A 18 33.39 2.20 5.98
N LEU A 19 33.22 3.42 5.43
CA LEU A 19 33.90 3.88 4.22
C LEU A 19 34.90 5.01 4.51
N ASN A 20 35.00 5.45 5.78
CA ASN A 20 35.79 6.61 6.23
C ASN A 20 35.48 7.91 5.47
N LEU A 21 34.25 8.05 4.95
CA LEU A 21 33.82 9.19 4.14
C LEU A 21 33.12 10.24 4.99
N ASN A 22 33.71 11.42 5.13
CA ASN A 22 33.09 12.55 5.81
C ASN A 22 32.03 13.24 4.91
N ILE A 23 30.87 12.60 4.75
CA ILE A 23 29.75 13.09 3.93
C ILE A 23 28.61 13.63 4.78
N SER A 24 27.94 14.68 4.28
CA SER A 24 26.77 15.25 4.94
C SER A 24 25.48 14.50 4.61
N ARG A 25 24.45 14.72 5.44
CA ARG A 25 23.08 14.29 5.20
C ARG A 25 22.53 14.76 3.83
N GLN A 26 22.96 15.91 3.33
CA GLN A 26 22.54 16.40 2.00
C GLN A 26 23.19 15.60 0.87
N THR A 27 24.48 15.24 1.01
CA THR A 27 25.20 14.41 0.04
C THR A 27 24.55 13.03 -0.11
N VAL A 28 24.24 12.36 1.01
CA VAL A 28 23.52 11.08 1.00
C VAL A 28 22.15 11.22 0.33
N SER A 29 21.39 12.27 0.65
CA SER A 29 20.08 12.55 0.04
C SER A 29 20.17 12.79 -1.47
N ARG A 30 21.23 13.47 -1.95
CA ARG A 30 21.46 13.69 -3.39
C ARG A 30 21.77 12.37 -4.12
N ILE A 31 22.65 11.55 -3.54
CA ILE A 31 23.02 10.23 -4.10
C ILE A 31 21.79 9.32 -4.16
N LEU A 32 20.99 9.23 -3.09
CA LEU A 32 19.77 8.42 -3.09
C LEU A 32 18.80 8.81 -4.23
N ARG A 33 18.66 10.11 -4.52
CA ARG A 33 17.84 10.59 -5.66
C ARG A 33 18.45 10.28 -7.02
N GLU A 34 19.78 10.29 -7.12
CA GLU A 34 20.52 9.92 -8.35
C GLU A 34 20.32 8.42 -8.70
N PHE A 35 19.99 7.59 -7.71
CA PHE A 35 19.60 6.18 -7.86
C PHE A 35 18.08 5.94 -7.73
N ASP A 36 17.23 6.94 -7.94
CA ASP A 36 15.75 6.87 -7.87
C ASP A 36 15.14 6.37 -6.53
N LEU A 37 15.90 6.43 -5.44
CA LEU A 37 15.45 6.06 -4.09
C LEU A 37 14.77 7.25 -3.39
N VAL A 38 13.47 7.42 -3.65
CA VAL A 38 12.60 8.52 -3.18
C VAL A 38 11.83 8.14 -1.89
N SER A 39 11.19 9.11 -1.20
CA SER A 39 10.35 8.91 0.01
C SER A 39 8.94 9.55 -0.10
N TYR A 40 7.77 8.92 0.11
CA TYR A 40 7.34 7.57 0.55
C TYR A 40 7.23 7.26 2.06
N VAL A 41 6.29 7.91 2.77
CA VAL A 41 5.75 7.45 4.06
C VAL A 41 5.44 5.94 4.04
N ALA A 42 5.99 5.17 4.99
CA ALA A 42 5.62 3.76 5.14
C ALA A 42 4.28 3.66 5.88
N PRO A 43 3.28 2.91 5.35
CA PRO A 43 2.01 2.74 6.04
C PRO A 43 2.21 2.01 7.36
N ARG A 44 1.63 2.55 8.44
CA ARG A 44 1.55 1.85 9.73
C ARG A 44 0.74 0.57 9.55
N LYS A 45 1.38 -0.59 9.68
CA LYS A 45 0.69 -1.88 9.68
C LYS A 45 0.31 -2.27 11.11
N PRO A 46 -0.92 -2.73 11.38
CA PRO A 46 -1.27 -3.26 12.70
C PRO A 46 -0.42 -4.49 13.03
N GLN A 47 -0.08 -4.66 14.31
CA GLN A 47 0.63 -5.84 14.78
C GLN A 47 -0.31 -7.05 14.71
N ILE A 48 0.07 -8.07 13.95
CA ILE A 48 -0.72 -9.30 13.82
C ILE A 48 -0.32 -10.26 14.94
N THR A 49 -1.28 -10.63 15.78
CA THR A 49 -1.06 -11.57 16.89
C THR A 49 -0.74 -12.98 16.39
N HIS A 50 -0.19 -13.84 17.26
CA HIS A 50 0.09 -15.23 16.91
C HIS A 50 -1.18 -15.95 16.40
N GLU A 51 -2.31 -15.75 17.06
CA GLU A 51 -3.57 -16.41 16.69
C GLU A 51 -4.13 -15.88 15.37
N GLN A 52 -4.11 -14.56 15.16
CA GLN A 52 -4.47 -13.97 13.87
C GLN A 52 -3.60 -14.52 12.72
N ARG A 53 -2.29 -14.75 12.95
CA ARG A 53 -1.42 -15.40 11.95
C ARG A 53 -1.85 -16.84 11.65
N ARG A 54 -2.23 -17.63 12.66
CA ARG A 54 -2.75 -19.00 12.47
C ARG A 54 -4.04 -18.99 11.65
N CYS A 55 -5.01 -18.17 12.03
CA CYS A 55 -6.27 -18.03 11.30
C CYS A 55 -6.06 -17.58 9.85
N ARG A 56 -5.18 -16.60 9.61
CA ARG A 56 -4.81 -16.15 8.26
C ARG A 56 -4.20 -17.28 7.41
N ILE A 57 -3.23 -18.03 7.95
CA ILE A 57 -2.60 -19.15 7.24
C ILE A 57 -3.63 -20.25 6.94
N PHE A 58 -4.42 -20.64 7.95
CA PHE A 58 -5.47 -21.65 7.81
C PHE A 58 -6.46 -21.26 6.70
N TRP A 59 -6.99 -20.03 6.75
CA TRP A 59 -7.91 -19.52 5.74
C TRP A 59 -7.29 -19.50 4.34
N CYS A 60 -6.02 -19.11 4.22
CA CYS A 60 -5.33 -19.14 2.92
C CYS A 60 -5.17 -20.55 2.37
N TYR A 61 -4.92 -21.57 3.20
CA TYR A 61 -4.84 -22.96 2.74
C TYR A 61 -6.21 -23.54 2.38
N THR A 62 -7.27 -23.26 3.15
CA THR A 62 -8.62 -23.78 2.86
C THR A 62 -9.23 -23.19 1.58
N HIS A 63 -8.78 -22.01 1.14
CA HIS A 63 -9.25 -21.34 -0.07
C HIS A 63 -8.22 -21.35 -1.22
N LEU A 64 -7.08 -22.06 -1.08
CA LEU A 64 -6.00 -22.03 -2.08
C LEU A 64 -6.39 -22.71 -3.40
N SER A 65 -7.32 -23.67 -3.35
CA SER A 65 -7.86 -24.41 -4.49
C SER A 65 -9.09 -23.75 -5.14
N TRP A 66 -9.56 -22.61 -4.62
CA TRP A 66 -10.74 -21.92 -5.15
C TRP A 66 -10.47 -21.31 -6.53
N THR A 67 -11.39 -21.57 -7.45
CA THR A 67 -11.37 -21.08 -8.84
C THR A 67 -11.87 -19.65 -8.95
N GLU A 68 -11.69 -19.01 -10.12
CA GLU A 68 -12.28 -17.69 -10.40
C GLU A 68 -13.80 -17.69 -10.21
N THR A 69 -14.48 -18.78 -10.54
CA THR A 69 -15.93 -18.95 -10.32
C THR A 69 -16.28 -18.94 -8.83
N ASP A 70 -15.53 -19.67 -8.00
CA ASP A 70 -15.73 -19.67 -6.54
C ASP A 70 -15.55 -18.26 -5.95
N TRP A 71 -14.50 -17.54 -6.36
CA TRP A 71 -14.29 -16.14 -5.93
C TRP A 71 -15.36 -15.18 -6.45
N SER A 72 -15.91 -15.41 -7.64
CA SER A 72 -16.98 -14.58 -8.20
C SER A 72 -18.32 -14.71 -7.46
N ASN A 73 -18.51 -15.79 -6.71
CA ASN A 73 -19.67 -16.00 -5.84
C ASN A 73 -19.51 -15.37 -4.44
N VAL A 74 -18.36 -14.77 -4.12
CA VAL A 74 -18.12 -14.09 -2.84
C VAL A 74 -18.54 -12.63 -2.92
N ILE A 75 -19.47 -12.22 -2.06
CA ILE A 75 -19.80 -10.81 -1.84
C ILE A 75 -18.81 -10.25 -0.83
N PHE A 76 -17.96 -9.32 -1.27
CA PHE A 76 -17.04 -8.57 -0.40
C PHE A 76 -17.67 -7.23 -0.01
N SER A 77 -17.51 -6.83 1.25
CA SER A 77 -17.96 -5.54 1.80
C SER A 77 -16.88 -4.94 2.69
N ASP A 78 -16.66 -3.63 2.59
CA ASP A 78 -15.74 -2.86 3.43
C ASP A 78 -16.26 -1.41 3.56
N GLU A 79 -15.79 -0.67 4.56
CA GLU A 79 -16.14 0.73 4.80
C GLU A 79 -14.95 1.64 4.47
N ALA A 80 -15.19 2.68 3.65
CA ALA A 80 -14.16 3.64 3.25
C ALA A 80 -14.56 5.07 3.62
N ASN A 81 -13.66 5.79 4.28
CA ASN A 81 -13.82 7.21 4.58
C ASN A 81 -13.38 8.07 3.39
N PHE A 82 -14.22 9.01 2.98
CA PHE A 82 -13.93 9.99 1.94
C PHE A 82 -13.92 11.40 2.54
N GLU A 83 -12.77 12.08 2.48
CA GLU A 83 -12.56 13.39 3.09
C GLU A 83 -12.46 14.49 2.01
N ILE A 84 -13.17 15.60 2.20
CA ILE A 84 -13.14 16.77 1.30
C ILE A 84 -11.81 17.55 1.40
N ARG A 85 -11.12 17.47 2.55
CA ARG A 85 -9.83 18.10 2.80
C ARG A 85 -8.94 17.17 3.60
N HIS A 86 -7.72 16.93 3.12
CA HIS A 86 -6.81 15.94 3.68
C HIS A 86 -5.62 16.60 4.40
N GLU A 87 -5.57 16.52 5.73
CA GLU A 87 -4.37 16.86 6.50
C GLU A 87 -3.42 15.65 6.55
N ARG A 88 -2.09 15.88 6.57
CA ARG A 88 -1.08 14.81 6.47
C ARG A 88 -0.26 14.66 7.75
N PHE A 89 -0.46 13.57 8.49
CA PHE A 89 0.23 13.28 9.77
C PHE A 89 0.98 11.92 9.81
N GLN A 90 1.94 11.64 8.91
CA GLN A 90 2.78 10.41 9.00
C GLN A 90 4.26 10.59 8.54
N PRO A 91 5.23 9.82 9.11
CA PRO A 91 6.68 9.96 8.85
C PRO A 91 7.19 9.21 7.59
N ARG A 92 8.28 9.71 6.97
CA ARG A 92 8.78 9.29 5.64
C ARG A 92 9.85 8.18 5.67
N VAL A 93 9.78 7.23 4.72
CA VAL A 93 10.72 6.10 4.47
C VAL A 93 11.13 6.10 2.97
N HIS A 94 12.16 5.37 2.51
CA HIS A 94 12.59 5.40 1.09
C HIS A 94 12.30 4.08 0.32
N ARG A 95 11.78 4.16 -0.92
CA ARG A 95 11.41 3.02 -1.82
C ARG A 95 11.41 3.44 -3.30
N GLY A 96 11.32 2.47 -4.22
CA GLY A 96 11.04 2.71 -5.66
C GLY A 96 9.56 2.97 -5.95
N GLY A 97 9.28 3.78 -6.98
CA GLY A 97 7.97 4.38 -7.22
C GLY A 97 6.91 3.51 -7.90
N GLY A 98 5.66 3.68 -7.51
CA GLY A 98 4.47 3.16 -8.17
C GLY A 98 3.29 4.12 -8.01
N LEU A 99 2.49 4.30 -9.07
CA LEU A 99 1.34 5.22 -9.10
C LEU A 99 0.15 4.61 -8.36
N GLY A 100 -0.39 5.34 -7.39
CA GLY A 100 -1.53 4.92 -6.56
C GLY A 100 -2.87 5.54 -6.99
N ILE A 101 -3.97 4.84 -6.67
CA ILE A 101 -5.36 5.21 -7.02
C ILE A 101 -5.77 6.64 -6.62
N TRP A 102 -5.18 7.19 -5.55
CA TRP A 102 -5.36 8.58 -5.11
C TRP A 102 -4.96 9.63 -6.16
N SER A 103 -4.07 9.29 -7.10
CA SER A 103 -3.72 10.14 -8.23
C SER A 103 -4.76 10.10 -9.35
N TYR A 104 -5.63 9.08 -9.40
CA TYR A 104 -6.67 8.96 -10.43
C TYR A 104 -7.92 9.75 -10.04
N ILE A 105 -8.32 9.67 -8.77
CA ILE A 105 -9.51 10.36 -8.24
C ILE A 105 -9.29 11.90 -8.18
N THR A 106 -8.06 12.36 -8.01
CA THR A 106 -7.73 13.80 -7.91
C THR A 106 -7.43 14.49 -9.24
N TYR A 107 -7.32 13.76 -10.36
CA TYR A 107 -6.92 14.31 -11.67
C TYR A 107 -7.93 14.12 -12.81
N ASN A 108 -8.93 13.23 -12.70
CA ASN A 108 -9.95 13.09 -13.73
C ASN A 108 -11.15 14.03 -13.46
N ASP A 109 -11.27 15.07 -14.28
CA ASP A 109 -12.46 15.84 -14.73
C ASP A 109 -13.57 16.31 -13.76
N LEU A 110 -13.56 15.92 -12.48
CA LEU A 110 -14.61 16.26 -11.50
C LEU A 110 -14.47 17.65 -10.88
N GLY A 111 -13.36 18.35 -11.14
CA GLY A 111 -13.06 19.65 -10.52
C GLY A 111 -12.83 19.57 -9.00
N PRO A 112 -12.69 20.72 -8.32
CA PRO A 112 -12.50 20.75 -6.88
C PRO A 112 -13.81 20.45 -6.14
N ILE A 113 -13.95 19.21 -5.67
CA ILE A 113 -15.03 18.81 -4.75
C ILE A 113 -14.92 19.66 -3.47
N SER A 114 -15.96 20.46 -3.21
CA SER A 114 -15.95 21.50 -2.16
C SER A 114 -16.96 21.26 -1.03
N ASN A 115 -17.95 20.39 -1.26
CA ASN A 115 -19.05 20.10 -0.34
C ASN A 115 -19.52 18.65 -0.45
N MET A 116 -20.38 18.23 0.48
CA MET A 116 -20.84 16.84 0.60
C MET A 116 -21.68 16.37 -0.60
N ALA A 117 -22.52 17.23 -1.17
CA ALA A 117 -23.35 16.86 -2.32
C ALA A 117 -22.50 16.56 -3.57
N GLN A 118 -21.48 17.38 -3.83
CA GLN A 118 -20.51 17.14 -4.90
C GLN A 118 -19.71 15.84 -4.68
N LEU A 119 -19.36 15.53 -3.42
CA LEU A 119 -18.68 14.28 -3.10
C LEU A 119 -19.58 13.06 -3.34
N GLU A 120 -20.84 13.14 -2.91
CA GLU A 120 -21.83 12.08 -3.09
C GLU A 120 -22.13 11.81 -4.58
N GLU A 121 -22.30 12.87 -5.37
CA GLU A 121 -22.51 12.78 -6.82
C GLU A 121 -21.29 12.17 -7.53
N ALA A 122 -20.08 12.65 -7.23
CA ALA A 122 -18.84 12.10 -7.76
C ALA A 122 -18.67 10.61 -7.44
N LEU A 123 -18.96 10.19 -6.19
CA LEU A 123 -18.90 8.79 -5.78
C LEU A 123 -19.93 7.94 -6.52
N LYS A 124 -21.17 8.42 -6.70
CA LYS A 124 -22.20 7.73 -7.49
C LYS A 124 -21.80 7.53 -8.95
N THR A 125 -21.23 8.56 -9.58
CA THR A 125 -20.74 8.49 -10.96
C THR A 125 -19.59 7.49 -11.10
N VAL A 126 -18.53 7.63 -10.30
CA VAL A 126 -17.38 6.71 -10.33
C VAL A 126 -17.81 5.28 -10.04
N TRP A 127 -18.75 5.06 -9.12
CA TRP A 127 -19.27 3.72 -8.81
C TRP A 127 -20.04 3.09 -9.98
N ALA A 128 -20.84 3.88 -10.70
CA ALA A 128 -21.56 3.43 -11.89
C ALA A 128 -20.63 3.07 -13.06
N GLU A 129 -19.45 3.69 -13.14
CA GLU A 129 -18.43 3.43 -14.16
C GLU A 129 -17.53 2.21 -13.88
N ILE A 130 -17.61 1.58 -12.70
CA ILE A 130 -16.79 0.41 -12.36
C ILE A 130 -17.16 -0.77 -13.26
N SER A 131 -16.32 -1.03 -14.26
CA SER A 131 -16.54 -2.11 -15.21
C SER A 131 -16.35 -3.50 -14.59
N LYS A 132 -17.01 -4.51 -15.16
CA LYS A 132 -16.84 -5.92 -14.80
C LYS A 132 -15.41 -6.42 -14.95
N ASP A 133 -14.57 -5.75 -15.74
CA ASP A 133 -13.16 -6.08 -15.88
C ASP A 133 -12.32 -5.65 -14.68
N VAL A 134 -12.70 -4.56 -14.01
CA VAL A 134 -12.06 -4.11 -12.77
C VAL A 134 -12.34 -5.13 -11.67
N THR A 135 -13.60 -5.53 -11.48
CA THR A 135 -13.98 -6.52 -10.46
C THR A 135 -13.37 -7.89 -10.76
N ARG A 136 -13.40 -8.34 -12.02
CA ARG A 136 -12.74 -9.58 -12.46
C ARG A 136 -11.24 -9.63 -12.12
N LYS A 137 -10.50 -8.54 -12.37
CA LYS A 137 -9.07 -8.44 -12.00
C LYS A 137 -8.83 -8.57 -10.48
N LEU A 138 -9.78 -8.13 -9.65
CA LEU A 138 -9.68 -8.32 -8.20
C LEU A 138 -9.81 -9.80 -7.83
N PHE A 139 -10.83 -10.51 -8.33
CA PHE A 139 -11.03 -11.95 -8.06
C PHE A 139 -9.84 -12.79 -8.57
N GLN A 140 -9.38 -12.53 -9.80
CA GLN A 140 -8.22 -13.19 -10.39
C GLN A 140 -6.91 -12.96 -9.61
N SER A 141 -6.81 -11.86 -8.85
CA SER A 141 -5.66 -11.61 -7.98
C SER A 141 -5.65 -12.45 -6.69
N MET A 142 -6.80 -13.01 -6.28
CA MET A 142 -6.95 -13.67 -4.96
C MET A 142 -5.95 -14.82 -4.73
N PRO A 143 -5.75 -15.80 -5.64
CA PRO A 143 -4.77 -16.87 -5.42
C PRO A 143 -3.34 -16.36 -5.18
N THR A 144 -2.95 -15.27 -5.85
CA THR A 144 -1.65 -14.61 -5.65
C THR A 144 -1.56 -13.93 -4.28
N ARG A 145 -2.65 -13.28 -3.82
CA ARG A 145 -2.74 -12.70 -2.47
C ARG A 145 -2.60 -13.80 -1.40
N LEU A 146 -3.30 -14.93 -1.54
CA LEU A 146 -3.20 -16.06 -0.61
C LEU A 146 -1.76 -16.60 -0.51
N ARG A 147 -1.12 -16.84 -1.66
CA ARG A 147 0.28 -17.31 -1.71
C ARG A 147 1.24 -16.35 -1.03
N GLN A 148 1.05 -15.04 -1.16
CA GLN A 148 1.87 -14.07 -0.44
C GLN A 148 1.68 -14.13 1.09
N VAL A 149 0.46 -14.32 1.58
CA VAL A 149 0.21 -14.48 3.02
C VAL A 149 0.84 -15.76 3.57
N ILE A 150 0.77 -16.87 2.81
CA ILE A 150 1.43 -18.14 3.15
C ILE A 150 2.96 -17.97 3.18
N ASN A 151 3.56 -17.42 2.12
CA ASN A 151 5.00 -17.18 2.02
C ASN A 151 5.50 -16.24 3.13
N ASN A 152 4.71 -15.23 3.49
CA ASN A 152 4.97 -14.31 4.59
C ASN A 152 4.57 -14.88 5.98
N LYS A 153 4.29 -16.19 6.10
CA LYS A 153 3.98 -16.89 7.36
C LYS A 153 2.88 -16.19 8.17
N GLY A 154 1.83 -15.73 7.49
CA GLY A 154 0.67 -15.05 8.08
C GLY A 154 0.90 -13.57 8.46
N TYR A 155 2.10 -13.02 8.30
CA TYR A 155 2.38 -11.60 8.54
C TYR A 155 1.81 -10.70 7.42
N ALA A 156 1.78 -9.39 7.67
CA ALA A 156 1.16 -8.41 6.78
C ALA A 156 1.91 -8.25 5.44
N CYS A 157 1.24 -8.65 4.35
CA CYS A 157 1.67 -8.55 2.95
C CYS A 157 1.68 -7.10 2.42
N CYS A 158 2.00 -6.89 1.14
CA CYS A 158 1.88 -5.58 0.48
C CYS A 158 0.47 -5.26 -0.02
N TYR A 159 -0.41 -6.26 -0.05
CA TYR A 159 -1.87 -6.12 -0.12
C TYR A 159 -2.47 -5.85 1.25
#